data_AF-A0A7X6X4F1-F1
#
_entry.id   AF-A0A7X6X4F1-F1
#
_cell.length_a   1.000
_cell.length_b   1.000
_cell.length_c   1.000
_cell.angle_alpha   90.00
_cell.angle_beta   90.00
_cell.angle_gamma   90.00
#
_symmetry.space_group_name_H-M   'P 1'
#
loop_
_entity.id
_entity.type
_entity.pdbx_description
1 polymer ?
#
loop_
_entity_poly.entity_id
_entity_poly.type
_entity_poly.pdbx_seq_one_letter_code
_entity_poly.pdbx_strand_id
1 'polypeptide(L)' 'MSFVLGIDTGSSYTDGIILDLKSNRVIAKAKALTTPEDLAKGI' A
#
# COMPACT_ATOMS: atom_id res chain seq x y z
N MET A 1 7.71 10.48 -14.58
CA MET A 1 6.92 9.28 -14.24
C MET A 1 5.67 9.69 -13.50
N SER A 2 4.61 8.87 -13.53
CA SER A 2 3.41 9.10 -12.71
C SER A 2 3.09 7.81 -11.97
N PHE A 3 3.32 7.82 -10.65
CA PHE A 3 3.10 6.68 -9.78
C PHE A 3 1.99 7.00 -8.80
N VAL A 4 1.16 5.99 -8.50
CA VAL A 4 0.12 6.07 -7.47
C VAL A 4 0.41 5.02 -6.40
N LEU A 5 0.29 5.42 -5.15
CA LEU A 5 0.29 4.53 -4.00
C LEU A 5 -1.15 4.11 -3.69
N GLY A 6 -1.42 2.82 -3.72
CA GLY A 6 -2.64 2.23 -3.20
C GLY A 6 -2.38 1.64 -1.82
N ILE A 7 -3.25 1.92 -0.86
CA ILE A 7 -3.21 1.38 0.51
C ILE A 7 -4.55 0.74 0.80
N ASP A 8 -4.53 -0.49 1.33
CA ASP A 8 -5.68 -1.21 1.84
C ASP A 8 -5.39 -1.64 3.29
N THR A 9 -6.07 -1.01 4.25
CA THR A 9 -5.84 -1.22 5.68
C THR A 9 -6.92 -2.15 6.23
N GLY A 10 -6.53 -3.37 6.60
CA GLY A 10 -7.39 -4.35 7.29
C GLY A 10 -7.13 -4.42 8.79
N SER A 11 -7.83 -5.32 9.50
CA SER A 11 -7.64 -5.52 10.96
C SER A 11 -6.34 -6.23 11.34
N SER A 12 -5.83 -7.10 10.47
CA SER A 12 -4.59 -7.87 10.73
C SER A 12 -3.40 -7.35 9.95
N TYR A 13 -3.61 -6.96 8.69
CA TYR A 13 -2.55 -6.51 7.79
C TYR A 13 -2.98 -5.28 7.01
N THR A 14 -1.99 -4.45 6.68
CA THR A 14 -2.08 -3.36 5.73
C THR A 14 -1.32 -3.76 4.48
N ASP A 15 -1.99 -3.70 3.33
CA ASP A 15 -1.46 -4.02 2.02
C ASP A 15 -1.20 -2.73 1.24
N GLY A 16 -0.06 -2.66 0.55
CA GLY A 16 0.36 -1.50 -0.23
C GLY A 16 0.80 -1.89 -1.63
N ILE A 17 0.48 -1.04 -2.62
CA ILE A 17 0.96 -1.21 -4.01
C ILE A 17 1.43 0.10 -4.61
N ILE A 18 2.40 0.02 -5.52
CA ILE A 18 2.75 1.13 -6.42
C ILE A 18 2.26 0.78 -7.82
N LEU A 19 1.41 1.64 -8.38
CA LEU A 19 0.92 1.56 -9.76
C LEU A 19 1.65 2.59 -10.62
N ASP A 20 2.24 2.17 -11.74
CA ASP A 20 2.66 3.08 -12.80
C ASP A 20 1.46 3.39 -13.71
N LEU A 21 1.00 4.63 -13.68
CA LEU A 21 -0.15 5.07 -14.46
C LEU A 21 0.11 5.07 -15.97
N LYS A 22 1.37 5.16 -16.40
CA LYS A 22 1.69 5.15 -17.84
C LYS A 22 1.54 3.75 -18.43
N SER A 23 2.07 2.75 -17.75
CA SER A 23 2.02 1.36 -18.21
C SER A 23 0.79 0.59 -17.70
N ASN A 24 0.03 1.18 -16.77
CA ASN A 24 -1.08 0.55 -16.06
C ASN A 24 -0.68 -0.77 -15.41
N ARG A 25 0.48 -0.78 -14.74
CA ARG A 25 1.07 -1.97 -14.10
C ARG A 25 1.41 -1.72 -12.66
N VAL A 26 1.18 -2.72 -11.82
CA VAL A 26 1.71 -2.75 -10.46
C VAL A 26 3.20 -3.05 -10.55
N ILE A 27 4.02 -2.15 -10.03
CA ILE A 27 5.48 -2.25 -10.09
C ILE A 27 6.10 -2.61 -8.73
N ALA A 28 5.36 -2.46 -7.64
CA ALA A 28 5.77 -2.89 -6.30
C ALA A 28 4.56 -3.28 -5.45
N LYS A 29 4.80 -4.17 -4.48
CA LYS A 29 3.83 -4.61 -3.47
C LYS A 29 4.49 -4.63 -2.10
N ALA A 30 3.74 -4.32 -1.05
CA ALA A 30 4.17 -4.37 0.34
C ALA A 30 3.04 -4.92 1.22
N LYS A 31 3.42 -5.55 2.33
CA LYS A 31 2.48 -6.03 3.36
C LYS A 31 3.09 -5.85 4.73
N ALA A 32 2.34 -5.26 5.65
CA ALA A 32 2.73 -5.03 7.03
C ALA A 32 1.61 -5.48 7.98
N LEU A 33 1.95 -5.82 9.23
CA LEU A 33 0.93 -5.98 10.27
C LEU A 33 0.23 -4.64 10.48
N THR A 34 -1.09 -4.66 10.60
CA THR A 34 -1.83 -3.45 10.98
C THR A 34 -1.45 -3.07 12.40
N THR A 35 -1.30 -1.78 12.64
CA THR A 35 -1.10 -1.16 13.96
C THR A 35 -2.38 -0.40 14.33
N PRO A 36 -3.40 -1.07 14.91
CA PRO A 36 -4.73 -0.46 15.12
C PRO A 36 -4.72 0.77 16.04
N GLU A 37 -3.73 0.86 16.93
CA GLU A 37 -3.50 1.99 17.81
C GLU A 37 -2.99 3.24 17.08
N ASP A 38 -2.36 3.07 15.91
CA ASP A 38 -1.83 4.14 15.08
C ASP A 38 -1.57 3.61 13.66
N LEU A 39 -2.55 3.78 12.77
CA LEU A 39 -2.50 3.24 11.41
C LEU A 39 -1.32 3.77 10.59
N ALA A 40 -0.81 4.96 10.90
CA ALA A 40 0.30 5.56 10.16
C ALA A 40 1.62 4.81 10.36
N LYS A 41 1.76 4.00 11.42
CA LYS A 41 2.94 3.15 11.63
C LYS A 41 2.97 1.89 10.77
N GLY A 42 1.79 1.38 10.41
CA GLY A 42 1.62 0.19 9.60
C GLY A 42 1.59 0.47 8.09
N ILE A 43 1.50 1.75 7.72
CA ILE A 43 1.56 2.28 6.34
C ILE A 43 3.00 2.69 6.04
#